data_AF-A0ABD5MVC8-F1
#
_entry.id   AF-A0ABD5MVC8-F1
#
_cell.length_a   1.000
_cell.length_b   1.000
_cell.length_c   1.000
_cell.angle_alpha   90.00
_cell.angle_beta   90.00
_cell.angle_gamma   90.00
#
_symmetry.space_group_name_H-M   'P 1'
#
loop_
_entity.id
_entity.type
_entity.pdbx_description
1 polymer ?
#
loop_
_entity_poly.entity_id
_entity_poly.type
_entity_poly.pdbx_seq_one_letter_code
_entity_poly.pdbx_strand_id
1 'polypeptide(L)' 'MIYNHEMRELESDLTDTQHTFETIISASMHVHINKDKCLETITVKGPAKKIKRLVEKLRARRGV' A
#
# COMPACT_ATOMS: atom_id res chain seq x y z
N MET A 1 -1.96 6.40 -0.73
CA MET A 1 -0.78 6.60 0.11
C MET A 1 0.33 7.21 -0.72
N ILE A 2 1.20 8.02 -0.13
CA ILE A 2 2.35 8.60 -0.83
C ILE A 2 3.60 8.08 -0.16
N TYR A 3 4.54 7.50 -0.91
CA TYR A 3 5.77 6.95 -0.34
C TYR A 3 6.97 7.19 -1.25
N ASN A 4 8.19 7.04 -0.69
CA ASN A 4 9.44 7.19 -1.44
C ASN A 4 9.95 5.85 -1.97
N HIS A 5 9.97 5.67 -3.29
CA HIS A 5 10.41 4.42 -3.94
C HIS A 5 11.93 4.23 -3.98
N GLU A 6 12.73 5.28 -3.72
CA GLU A 6 14.19 5.15 -3.53
C GLU A 6 14.53 4.48 -2.18
N MET A 7 13.57 4.39 -1.24
CA MET A 7 13.75 3.59 -0.03
C MET A 7 13.76 2.10 -0.39
N ARG A 8 14.94 1.49 -0.29
CA ARG A 8 15.14 0.05 -0.52
C ARG A 8 14.11 -0.77 0.25
N GLU A 9 13.57 -1.78 -0.41
CA GLU A 9 12.61 -2.76 0.12
C GLU A 9 11.22 -2.22 0.44
N LEU A 10 10.99 -0.90 0.48
CA LEU A 10 9.68 -0.35 0.85
C LEU A 10 8.56 -0.80 -0.11
N GLU A 11 8.79 -0.75 -1.42
CA GLU A 11 7.79 -1.17 -2.40
C GLU A 11 7.49 -2.68 -2.32
N SER A 12 8.51 -3.50 -2.07
CA SER A 12 8.34 -4.94 -1.87
C SER A 12 7.54 -5.22 -0.61
N ASP A 13 7.89 -4.58 0.51
CA ASP A 13 7.19 -4.69 1.80
C ASP A 13 5.72 -4.30 1.71
N LEU A 14 5.42 -3.26 0.93
CA LEU A 14 4.06 -2.80 0.67
C LEU A 14 3.29 -3.82 -0.15
N THR A 15 3.89 -4.32 -1.22
CA THR A 15 3.30 -5.35 -2.09
C THR A 15 3.02 -6.64 -1.31
N ASP A 16 3.98 -7.10 -0.51
CA ASP A 16 3.83 -8.28 0.34
C ASP A 16 2.73 -8.09 1.39
N THR A 17 2.66 -6.89 1.98
CA THR A 17 1.55 -6.55 2.88
C THR A 17 0.23 -6.63 2.13
N GLN A 18 0.10 -6.07 0.93
CA GLN A 18 -1.12 -6.15 0.12
C GLN A 18 -1.52 -7.58 -0.22
N HIS A 19 -0.57 -8.45 -0.58
CA HIS A 19 -0.84 -9.86 -0.86
C HIS A 19 -1.46 -10.59 0.35
N THR A 20 -1.08 -10.28 1.59
CA THR A 20 -1.74 -10.87 2.77
C THR A 20 -3.21 -10.47 2.93
N PHE A 21 -3.66 -9.45 2.18
CA PHE A 21 -5.04 -8.95 2.15
C PHE A 21 -5.68 -9.08 0.75
N GLU A 22 -5.15 -9.93 -0.15
CA GLU A 22 -5.65 -10.10 -1.53
C GLU A 22 -7.17 -10.30 -1.60
N THR A 23 -7.75 -11.00 -0.62
CA THR A 23 -9.20 -11.28 -0.54
C THR A 23 -10.09 -10.05 -0.42
N ILE A 24 -9.53 -8.89 -0.08
CA ILE A 24 -10.26 -7.62 0.05
C ILE A 24 -9.74 -6.52 -0.88
N ILE A 25 -8.67 -6.75 -1.63
CA ILE A 25 -8.10 -5.78 -2.58
C ILE A 25 -8.63 -6.11 -3.97
N SER A 26 -9.30 -5.15 -4.60
CA SER A 26 -9.81 -5.32 -5.97
C SER A 26 -8.81 -4.83 -7.02
N ALA A 27 -8.04 -3.79 -6.71
CA ALA A 27 -7.00 -3.25 -7.56
C ALA A 27 -6.05 -2.37 -6.76
N SER A 28 -4.80 -2.26 -7.21
CA SER A 28 -3.89 -1.19 -6.82
C SER A 28 -3.48 -0.40 -8.08
N MET A 29 -3.40 0.91 -7.95
CA MET A 29 -2.89 1.82 -8.97
C MET A 29 -1.73 2.61 -8.38
N HIS A 30 -0.59 2.58 -9.06
CA HIS A 30 0.63 3.28 -8.70
C HIS A 30 0.91 4.38 -9.73
N VAL A 31 1.20 5.59 -9.27
CA VAL A 31 1.55 6.75 -10.10
C VAL A 31 2.85 7.38 -9.59
N HIS A 32 3.85 7.49 -10.44
CA HIS A 32 5.06 8.28 -10.15
C HIS A 32 4.72 9.77 -10.27
N ILE A 33 4.66 10.49 -9.13
CA ILE A 33 4.26 11.91 -9.11
C ILE A 33 5.47 12.85 -9.25
N ASN A 34 6.67 12.38 -8.88
CA ASN A 34 7.95 13.05 -9.12
C ASN A 34 9.09 12.00 -9.02
N LYS A 35 10.35 12.45 -9.02
CA LYS A 35 11.53 11.57 -9.00
C LYS A 35 11.54 10.60 -7.82
N ASP A 36 11.14 11.04 -6.63
CA ASP A 36 11.32 10.32 -5.37
C ASP A 36 10.02 9.91 -4.69
N LYS A 37 8.84 10.21 -5.27
CA LYS A 37 7.55 9.91 -4.66
C LYS A 37 6.59 9.23 -5.62
N CYS A 38 5.88 8.27 -5.06
CA CYS A 38 4.81 7.53 -5.70
C CYS A 38 3.51 7.75 -4.95
N LEU A 39 2.42 7.94 -5.68
CA LEU A 39 1.06 7.88 -5.17
C LEU A 39 0.48 6.51 -5.49
N GLU A 40 0.07 5.77 -4.48
CA GLU A 40 -0.64 4.50 -4.65
C GLU A 40 -2.07 4.60 -4.12
N THR A 41 -3.04 4.18 -4.93
CA THR A 41 -4.44 4.05 -4.54
C THR A 41 -4.86 2.59 -4.59
N ILE A 42 -5.35 2.06 -3.47
CA ILE A 42 -5.78 0.67 -3.34
C ILE A 42 -7.30 0.66 -3.21
N THR A 43 -7.98 0.05 -4.19
CA THR A 43 -9.43 -0.14 -4.16
C THR A 43 -9.75 -1.40 -3.38
N VAL A 44 -10.58 -1.28 -2.34
CA VAL A 44 -10.90 -2.39 -1.42
C VAL A 44 -12.39 -2.65 -1.31
N LYS A 45 -12.74 -3.93 -1.10
CA LYS A 45 -14.11 -4.38 -0.85
C LYS A 45 -14.07 -5.54 0.14
N GLY A 46 -14.72 -5.36 1.30
CA GLY A 46 -14.79 -6.41 2.32
C GLY A 46 -15.17 -5.91 3.70
N PRO A 47 -15.04 -6.75 4.75
CA PRO A 47 -15.39 -6.38 6.11
C PRO A 47 -14.57 -5.19 6.62
N ALA A 48 -15.23 -4.19 7.23
CA ALA A 48 -14.58 -2.99 7.75
C ALA A 48 -13.40 -3.28 8.69
N LYS A 49 -13.50 -4.34 9.51
CA LYS A 49 -12.40 -4.79 10.39
C LYS A 49 -11.15 -5.23 9.62
N LYS A 50 -11.30 -5.94 8.49
CA LYS A 50 -10.17 -6.33 7.64
C LYS A 50 -9.57 -5.11 6.92
N ILE A 51 -10.41 -4.21 6.41
CA ILE A 51 -9.98 -2.97 5.76
C ILE A 51 -9.18 -2.11 6.75
N LYS A 52 -9.67 -1.93 7.99
CA LYS A 52 -8.94 -1.18 9.02
C LYS A 52 -7.56 -1.79 9.31
N ARG A 53 -7.49 -3.12 9.43
CA ARG A 53 -6.22 -3.82 9.67
C ARG A 53 -5.22 -3.68 8.51
N LEU A 54 -5.70 -3.68 7.26
CA LEU A 54 -4.87 -3.38 6.09
C LEU A 54 -4.27 -1.97 6.19
N VAL A 55 -5.11 -0.96 6.46
CA VAL A 55 -4.67 0.44 6.60
C VAL A 55 -3.64 0.61 7.72
N GLU A 56 -3.87 -0.03 8.88
CA GLU A 56 -2.91 -0.02 10.00
C GLU A 56 -1.57 -0.63 9.61
N LYS A 57 -1.57 -1.75 8.87
CA LYS A 57 -0.36 -2.43 8.40
C LYS A 57 0.41 -1.61 7.37
N LEU A 58 -0.27 -0.98 6.42
CA LEU A 58 0.37 -0.14 5.40
C LEU A 58 0.98 1.13 6.03
N ARG A 59 0.28 1.78 6.96
CA ARG A 59 0.77 2.98 7.66
C ARG A 59 1.93 2.72 8.63
N ALA A 60 2.12 1.47 9.07
CA ALA A 60 3.21 1.12 9.98
C ALA A 60 4.57 1.02 9.27
N ARG A 61 4.60 1.05 7.92
CA ARG A 61 5.84 0.98 7.15
C ARG A 61 6.53 2.35 7.14
N ARG A 62 7.82 2.36 7.48
CA ARG A 62 8.63 3.57 7.49
C ARG A 62 8.77 4.10 6.06
N GLY A 63 8.36 5.34 5.81
CA GLY A 63 8.39 5.95 4.48
C GLY A 63 7.03 6.07 3.78
N VAL A 64 5.94 5.69 4.47
CA VAL A 64 4.53 5.88 4.09
C VAL A 64 3.88 7.03 4.86
#